data_AF-A0A960XFT2-F1
#
_entry.id   AF-A0A960XFT2-F1
#
_cell.length_a   1.000
_cell.length_b   1.000
_cell.length_c   1.000
_cell.angle_alpha   90.00
_cell.angle_beta   90.00
_cell.angle_gamma   90.00
#
_symmetry.space_group_name_H-M   'P 1'
#
loop_
_entity.id
_entity.type
_entity.pdbx_description
1 polymer ?
#
loop_
_entity_poly.entity_id
_entity_poly.type
_entity_poly.pdbx_seq_one_letter_code
_entity_poly.pdbx_strand_id
1 'polypeptide(L)'
;MAQGGFCKEGWPEAVRFDIPYSAIIPKENECENLLVPVCASSSAVAFCAIRLEPTWMHLGEAAGIAAFLSINAGKNVQSIQVSELQEKTGR
;
A
#
# COMPACT_ATOMS: atom_id res chain seq x y z
N MET A 1 -17.82 11.57 -21.21
CA MET A 1 -17.65 11.78 -22.66
C MET A 1 -16.19 12.07 -22.96
N ALA A 2 -15.37 11.03 -23.03
CA ALA A 2 -14.06 11.04 -23.68
C ALA A 2 -13.98 9.69 -24.39
N GLN A 3 -14.40 9.70 -25.65
CA GLN A 3 -14.30 8.55 -26.54
C GLN A 3 -12.85 8.50 -27.04
N GLY A 4 -12.14 7.43 -26.69
CA GLY A 4 -10.80 7.10 -27.17
C GLY A 4 -10.67 5.59 -27.25
N GLY A 5 -11.24 5.01 -28.31
CA GLY A 5 -11.20 3.58 -28.56
C GLY A 5 -9.81 3.16 -29.07
N PHE A 6 -9.17 2.22 -28.38
CA PHE A 6 -8.05 1.46 -28.93
C PHE A 6 -7.89 0.04 -28.33
N CYS A 7 -8.69 -0.34 -27.32
CA CYS A 7 -8.57 -1.66 -26.68
C CYS A 7 -9.97 -2.29 -26.54
N LYS A 8 -10.40 -3.04 -27.56
CA LYS A 8 -11.66 -3.82 -27.53
C LYS A 8 -11.49 -5.28 -27.96
N GLU A 9 -10.27 -5.82 -27.93
CA GLU A 9 -10.03 -7.25 -28.20
C GLU A 9 -9.31 -7.91 -27.02
N GLY A 10 -10.04 -8.73 -26.25
CA GLY A 10 -9.51 -9.96 -25.67
C GLY A 10 -8.54 -9.90 -24.48
N TRP A 11 -8.22 -8.74 -23.91
CA TRP A 11 -7.42 -8.68 -22.69
C TRP A 11 -8.32 -8.84 -21.46
N PRO A 12 -8.02 -9.73 -20.50
CA PRO A 12 -8.78 -9.83 -19.27
C PRO A 12 -8.81 -8.45 -18.59
N GLU A 13 -9.97 -8.07 -18.06
CA GLU A 13 -10.16 -6.83 -17.31
C GLU A 13 -9.03 -6.70 -16.29
N ALA A 14 -8.32 -5.57 -16.29
CA ALA A 14 -7.17 -5.37 -15.42
C ALA A 14 -7.62 -5.40 -13.96
N VAL A 15 -7.52 -6.57 -13.33
CA VAL A 15 -7.86 -6.76 -11.92
C VAL A 15 -6.81 -6.02 -11.11
N ARG A 16 -7.26 -5.00 -10.37
CA ARG A 16 -6.41 -4.29 -9.40
C ARG A 16 -6.10 -5.25 -8.25
N PHE A 17 -4.83 -5.36 -7.91
CA PHE A 17 -4.40 -6.07 -6.71
C PHE A 17 -3.98 -5.05 -5.66
N ASP A 18 -4.34 -5.34 -4.41
CA ASP A 18 -4.02 -4.50 -3.28
C ASP A 18 -2.99 -5.17 -2.38
N ILE A 19 -2.09 -4.36 -1.83
CA ILE A 19 -1.10 -4.80 -0.87
C ILE A 19 -1.67 -4.53 0.52
N PRO A 20 -1.77 -5.54 1.40
CA PRO A 20 -2.23 -5.31 2.75
C PRO A 20 -1.23 -4.42 3.50
N TYR A 21 -1.74 -3.47 4.27
CA TYR A 21 -0.91 -2.57 5.09
C TYR A 21 0.01 -3.34 6.06
N SER A 22 -0.42 -4.53 6.51
CA SER A 22 0.40 -5.43 7.33
C SER A 22 1.69 -5.92 6.65
N ALA A 23 1.83 -5.79 5.32
CA ALA A 23 3.05 -6.16 4.62
C ALA A 23 4.22 -5.20 4.89
N ILE A 24 3.94 -3.96 5.34
CA ILE A 24 4.94 -2.92 5.58
C ILE A 24 5.17 -2.62 7.07
N ILE A 25 4.47 -3.32 7.97
CA ILE A 25 4.63 -3.20 9.42
C ILE A 25 5.03 -4.55 10.04
N PRO A 26 5.97 -4.57 11.00
CA PRO A 26 6.23 -5.77 11.80
C PRO A 26 5.11 -5.99 12.81
N LYS A 27 5.11 -7.17 13.44
CA LYS A 27 4.20 -7.43 14.56
C LYS A 27 4.58 -6.54 15.74
N GLU A 28 3.58 -6.13 16.50
CA GLU A 28 3.74 -5.25 17.67
C GLU A 28 4.70 -5.83 18.72
N ASN A 29 4.72 -7.16 18.88
CA ASN A 29 5.62 -7.85 19.81
C ASN A 29 7.09 -7.92 19.35
N GLU A 30 7.39 -7.63 18.08
CA GLU A 30 8.75 -7.66 17.53
C GLU A 30 9.36 -6.25 17.49
N CYS A 31 8.59 -5.25 17.04
CA CYS A 31 9.03 -3.86 16.98
C CYS A 31 7.84 -2.91 16.89
N GLU A 32 7.81 -1.89 17.74
CA GLU A 32 6.80 -0.83 17.70
C GLU A 32 7.27 0.34 16.83
N ASN A 33 6.34 1.04 16.16
CA ASN A 33 6.62 2.28 15.43
C ASN A 33 7.64 2.19 14.28
N LEU A 34 7.73 1.02 13.64
CA LEU A 34 8.58 0.81 12.48
C LEU A 34 7.74 0.65 11.21
N LEU A 35 8.05 1.44 10.19
CA LEU A 35 7.46 1.36 8.84
C LEU A 35 8.53 0.97 7.83
N VAL A 36 8.28 -0.08 7.06
CA VAL A 36 9.21 -0.63 6.07
C VAL A 36 8.51 -0.73 4.71
N PRO A 37 8.38 0.37 3.96
CA PRO A 37 7.69 0.37 2.67
C PRO A 37 8.48 -0.35 1.55
N VAL A 38 9.80 -0.50 1.71
CA VAL A 38 10.71 -1.00 0.66
C VAL A 38 11.17 -2.44 0.90
N CYS A 39 11.64 -2.74 2.11
CA CYS A 39 12.23 -4.03 2.43
C CYS A 39 11.18 -5.06 2.86
N ALA A 40 10.10 -5.19 2.10
CA ALA A 40 9.03 -6.15 2.38
C ALA A 40 9.48 -7.58 2.03
N SER A 41 9.26 -8.53 2.95
CA SER A 41 9.54 -9.94 2.72
C SER A 41 8.53 -10.51 1.74
N SER A 42 8.97 -10.87 0.54
CA SER A 42 8.11 -11.38 -0.53
C SER A 42 8.85 -12.39 -1.39
N SER A 43 8.11 -13.25 -2.11
CA SER A 43 8.71 -14.15 -3.09
C SER A 43 9.29 -13.35 -4.27
N ALA A 44 10.24 -13.92 -5.01
CA ALA A 44 10.82 -13.26 -6.17
C ALA A 44 9.76 -12.81 -7.20
N VAL A 45 8.69 -13.60 -7.36
CA VAL A 45 7.58 -13.28 -8.28
C VAL A 45 6.72 -12.12 -7.74
N ALA A 46 6.40 -12.13 -6.43
CA ALA A 46 5.63 -11.05 -5.82
C ALA A 46 6.42 -9.72 -5.78
N PHE A 47 7.74 -9.81 -5.56
CA PHE A 47 8.61 -8.63 -5.56
C PHE A 47 8.61 -7.90 -6.92
N CYS A 48 8.45 -8.62 -8.04
CA CYS A 48 8.29 -8.00 -9.36
C CYS A 48 7.06 -7.08 -9.44
N ALA A 49 5.96 -7.43 -8.77
CA ALA A 49 4.73 -6.64 -8.76
C ALA A 49 4.81 -5.47 -7.76
N ILE A 50 5.44 -5.69 -6.61
CA ILE A 50 5.72 -4.64 -5.61
C ILE A 50 6.65 -3.57 -6.20
N ARG A 51 7.60 -4.00 -7.04
CA ARG A 51 8.62 -3.12 -7.63
C ARG A 51 8.12 -2.20 -8.74
N LEU A 52 6.90 -2.38 -9.21
CA LEU A 52 6.31 -1.45 -10.18
C LEU A 52 6.33 -0.04 -9.60
N GLU A 53 6.84 0.93 -10.35
CA GLU A 53 6.92 2.33 -9.96
C GLU A 53 5.62 2.86 -9.32
N PRO A 54 4.42 2.64 -9.91
CA PRO A 54 3.18 3.08 -9.26
C PRO A 54 2.94 2.42 -7.91
N THR A 55 3.24 1.13 -7.76
CA THR A 55 3.05 0.40 -6.50
C THR A 55 4.02 0.91 -5.43
N TRP A 56 5.29 1.09 -5.80
CA TRP A 56 6.34 1.58 -4.92
C TRP A 56 6.03 2.99 -4.40
N MET A 57 5.52 3.87 -5.27
CA MET A 57 5.09 5.22 -4.91
C MET A 57 3.91 5.20 -3.93
N HIS A 58 2.87 4.39 -4.19
CA HIS A 58 1.73 4.26 -3.28
C HIS A 58 2.12 3.68 -1.91
N LEU A 59 3.08 2.75 -1.84
CA LEU A 59 3.58 2.24 -0.55
C LEU A 59 4.28 3.35 0.25
N GLY A 60 5.04 4.23 -0.42
CA GLY A 60 5.65 5.39 0.22
C GLY A 60 4.62 6.40 0.75
N GLU A 61 3.59 6.69 -0.06
CA GLU A 61 2.48 7.55 0.35
C GLU A 61 1.72 6.98 1.56
N ALA A 62 1.34 5.70 1.50
CA ALA A 62 0.64 5.01 2.58
C ALA A 62 1.47 5.01 3.88
N ALA A 63 2.79 4.77 3.79
CA ALA A 63 3.67 4.83 4.95
C ALA A 63 3.76 6.25 5.54
N GLY A 64 3.81 7.29 4.71
CA GLY A 64 3.81 8.68 5.16
C GLY A 64 2.51 9.08 5.85
N ILE A 65 1.36 8.70 5.27
CA ILE A 65 0.04 8.95 5.86
C ILE A 65 -0.11 8.20 7.19
N ALA A 66 0.34 6.95 7.24
CA ALA A 66 0.34 6.16 8.47
C ALA A 66 1.18 6.84 9.57
N ALA A 67 2.38 7.32 9.25
CA ALA A 67 3.23 8.05 10.19
C ALA A 67 2.56 9.35 10.70
N PHE A 68 1.87 10.07 9.82
CA PHE A 68 1.11 11.26 10.22
C PHE A 68 -0.04 10.91 11.19
N LEU A 69 -0.80 9.86 10.87
CA LEU A 69 -1.93 9.40 11.67
C LEU A 69 -1.48 8.86 13.04
N SER A 70 -0.39 8.09 13.12
CA SER A 70 0.15 7.58 14.39
C SER A 70 0.54 8.72 15.32
N ILE A 71 1.28 9.71 14.80
CA ILE A 71 1.72 10.88 15.55
C ILE A 71 0.52 11.69 16.04
N ASN A 72 -0.46 11.95 15.17
CA ASN A 72 -1.63 12.77 15.53
C ASN A 72 -2.56 12.07 16.54
N ALA A 73 -2.68 10.74 16.48
CA ALA A 73 -3.50 9.96 17.39
C ALA A 73 -2.77 9.54 18.68
N GLY A 74 -1.45 9.73 18.76
CA GLY A 74 -0.62 9.22 19.86
C GLY A 74 -0.65 7.69 19.96
N LYS A 75 -0.76 6.99 18.82
CA LYS A 75 -0.88 5.53 18.74
C LYS A 75 0.30 4.95 17.98
N ASN A 76 0.56 3.66 18.21
CA ASN A 76 1.53 2.93 17.43
C ASN A 76 1.08 2.77 15.96
N VAL A 77 2.02 2.73 15.03
CA VAL A 77 1.73 2.55 13.58
C VAL A 77 0.98 1.25 13.28
N GLN A 78 1.10 0.25 14.17
CA GLN A 78 0.38 -1.03 14.10
C GLN A 78 -1.10 -0.91 14.50
N SER A 79 -1.47 0.07 15.31
CA SER A 79 -2.84 0.24 15.83
C SER A 79 -3.73 1.12 14.93
N ILE A 80 -3.20 1.58 13.79
CA ILE A 80 -3.94 2.40 12.82
C ILE A 80 -4.97 1.55 12.09
N GLN A 81 -6.19 2.08 11.95
CA GLN A 81 -7.24 1.43 11.18
C GLN A 81 -6.97 1.59 9.68
N VAL A 82 -6.94 0.48 8.94
CA VAL A 82 -6.71 0.49 7.49
C VAL A 82 -7.75 1.34 6.75
N SER A 83 -8.99 1.39 7.26
CA SER A 83 -10.06 2.22 6.69
C SER A 83 -9.71 3.72 6.70
N GLU A 84 -9.07 4.22 7.76
CA GLU A 84 -8.64 5.64 7.84
C GLU A 84 -7.52 5.94 6.84
N LEU A 85 -6.65 4.96 6.60
CA LEU A 85 -5.59 5.03 5.59
C LEU A 85 -6.15 5.04 4.17
N GLN A 86 -7.14 4.19 3.90
CA GLN A 86 -7.79 4.09 2.59
C GLN A 86 -8.54 5.39 2.24
N GLU A 87 -9.29 5.94 3.20
CA GLU A 87 -10.00 7.21 3.02
C GLU A 87 -9.03 8.35 2.62
N LYS A 88 -7.86 8.42 3.28
CA LYS A 88 -6.83 9.43 2.98
C LYS A 88 -6.09 9.21 1.66
N THR A 89 -5.95 7.95 1.23
CA THR A 89 -5.30 7.59 -0.05
C THR A 89 -6.29 7.68 -1.22
N GLY A 90 -7.57 8.02 -0.96
CA GLY A 90 -8.61 8.12 -1.98
C GLY A 90 -9.11 6.76 -2.49
N ARG A 91 -9.09 5.73 -1.62
CA ARG A 91 -9.57 4.38 -1.90
C ARG A 91 -10.85 4.03 -1.13
#